data_AF-A0AA36HLW2-F1
#
_entry.id   AF-A0AA36HLW2-F1
#
_cell.length_a   1.000
_cell.length_b   1.000
_cell.length_c   1.000
_cell.angle_alpha   90.00
_cell.angle_beta   90.00
_cell.angle_gamma   90.00
#
_symmetry.space_group_name_H-M   'P 1'
#
loop_
_entity.id
_entity.type
_entity.pdbx_description
1 polymer ?
#
loop_
_entity_poly.entity_id
_entity_poly.type
_entity_poly.pdbx_seq_one_letter_code
_entity_poly.pdbx_strand_id
1 'polypeptide(L)'
;MVPPAASSSRVLRPPAGVLKFLKSSTARSVQATGSTRSGRAPPVPTRALKPETRVTGRNVVAPVGAAGGQYRWVTVVIRDFDGGVPDKVGVFDNSLRIDNERTKWIGNLLVRKAKSLNSADSLMFTFSAEQFRKEFVAAGKALGVEQLHPYQLRHGGASDDLSSGLRDHNAVKSRGRWKTDQSVRRYAKIGRVQQLLTKLTQHSLQFCLWSERNLEKVFAGAVPARFL
;
A
#
# COMPACT_ATOMS: atom_id res chain seq x y z
N MET A 1 -14.45 -41.98 -25.29
CA MET A 1 -14.63 -41.77 -23.84
C MET A 1 -13.24 -41.64 -23.24
N VAL A 2 -12.79 -40.42 -22.94
CA VAL A 2 -11.41 -40.13 -22.50
C VAL A 2 -11.46 -39.85 -20.99
N PRO A 3 -10.60 -40.45 -20.17
CA PRO A 3 -10.64 -40.25 -18.72
C PRO A 3 -10.12 -38.85 -18.33
N PRO A 4 -10.64 -38.25 -17.24
CA PRO A 4 -10.20 -36.94 -16.81
C PRO A 4 -8.81 -37.01 -16.15
N ALA A 5 -7.94 -36.07 -16.53
CA ALA A 5 -6.61 -35.93 -15.95
C ALA A 5 -6.70 -35.47 -14.48
N ALA A 6 -6.09 -36.25 -13.58
CA ALA A 6 -5.96 -35.90 -12.18
C ALA A 6 -4.97 -34.73 -12.01
N SER A 7 -5.48 -33.56 -11.62
CA SER A 7 -4.68 -32.39 -11.27
C SER A 7 -4.12 -32.56 -9.85
N SER A 8 -2.85 -32.90 -9.74
CA SER A 8 -2.10 -32.90 -8.48
C SER A 8 -1.71 -31.46 -8.13
N SER A 9 -2.51 -30.79 -7.30
CA SER A 9 -2.19 -29.47 -6.77
C SER A 9 -1.07 -29.60 -5.72
N ARG A 10 0.18 -29.37 -6.13
CA ARG A 10 1.30 -29.23 -5.20
C ARG A 10 1.14 -27.92 -4.42
N VAL A 11 0.84 -28.02 -3.13
CA VAL A 11 0.80 -26.87 -2.22
C VAL A 11 2.23 -26.36 -2.03
N LEU A 12 2.61 -25.32 -2.76
CA LEU A 12 3.87 -24.61 -2.55
C LEU A 12 3.82 -23.89 -1.19
N ARG A 13 4.66 -24.31 -0.25
CA ARG A 13 4.87 -23.58 1.01
C ARG A 13 5.65 -22.30 0.69
N PRO A 14 5.20 -21.12 1.16
CA PRO A 14 5.91 -19.89 0.91
C PRO A 14 7.28 -19.88 1.61
N PRO A 15 8.30 -19.18 1.05
CA PRO A 15 9.57 -18.96 1.73
C PRO A 15 9.33 -18.21 3.05
N ALA A 16 9.93 -18.69 4.13
CA ALA A 16 9.69 -18.28 5.52
C ALA A 16 9.98 -16.79 5.86
N GLY A 17 10.33 -15.95 4.89
CA GLY A 17 10.68 -14.55 5.06
C GLY A 17 9.51 -13.56 4.90
N VAL A 18 8.53 -13.85 4.05
CA VAL A 18 7.54 -12.82 3.62
C VAL A 18 6.49 -12.51 4.71
N LEU A 19 6.13 -13.48 5.55
CA LEU A 19 5.16 -13.27 6.64
C LEU A 19 5.74 -12.60 7.90
N LYS A 20 7.07 -12.48 8.03
CA LYS A 20 7.68 -11.83 9.21
C LYS A 20 7.51 -10.32 9.22
N PHE A 21 7.26 -9.69 8.07
CA PHE A 21 7.13 -8.23 7.97
C PHE A 21 5.75 -7.71 8.42
N LEU A 22 4.68 -8.50 8.30
CA LEU A 22 3.32 -8.09 8.67
C LEU A 22 2.94 -8.45 10.13
N LYS A 23 3.66 -9.36 10.78
CA LYS A 23 3.38 -9.80 12.17
C LYS A 23 4.24 -9.13 13.25
N SER A 24 5.15 -8.22 12.91
CA SER A 24 6.11 -7.63 13.86
C SER A 24 5.58 -6.43 14.67
N SER A 25 4.30 -6.04 14.53
CA SER A 25 3.74 -4.87 15.24
C SER A 25 2.74 -5.18 16.36
N THR A 26 2.47 -6.44 16.70
CA THR A 26 1.54 -6.75 17.81
C THR A 26 1.98 -7.96 18.60
N ALA A 27 2.16 -7.74 19.90
CA ALA A 27 2.38 -8.70 21.00
C ALA A 27 3.78 -9.35 21.13
N ARG A 28 4.46 -9.00 22.23
CA ARG A 28 5.09 -9.96 23.14
C ARG A 28 5.30 -9.33 24.52
N SER A 29 4.46 -9.75 25.46
CA SER A 29 4.70 -9.70 26.90
C SER A 29 5.08 -11.12 27.36
N VAL A 30 6.23 -11.20 28.03
CA VAL A 30 6.73 -12.17 29.03
C VAL A 30 6.47 -13.68 28.82
N GLN A 31 7.55 -14.43 28.56
CA GLN A 31 8.14 -15.39 29.51
C GLN A 31 9.49 -15.90 28.97
N ALA A 32 10.48 -15.97 29.86
CA ALA A 32 11.86 -16.35 29.61
C ALA A 32 12.12 -17.80 30.04
N THR A 33 12.89 -18.54 29.25
CA THR A 33 14.00 -19.43 29.66
C THR A 33 14.58 -20.11 28.41
N GLY A 34 15.91 -20.16 28.28
CA GLY A 34 16.60 -20.97 27.25
C GLY A 34 17.57 -20.18 26.38
N SER A 35 18.77 -19.97 26.92
CA SER A 35 19.90 -19.29 26.28
C SER A 35 20.56 -20.16 25.21
N THR A 36 20.46 -19.76 23.94
CA THR A 36 21.48 -20.02 22.90
C THR A 36 21.74 -18.70 22.17
N ARG A 37 22.89 -18.08 22.45
CA ARG A 37 23.34 -16.81 21.85
C ARG A 37 23.63 -17.00 20.36
N SER A 38 22.62 -16.88 19.49
CA SER A 38 22.86 -16.57 18.08
C SER A 38 23.19 -15.07 17.99
N GLY A 39 24.40 -14.74 17.54
CA GLY A 39 24.86 -13.36 17.34
C GLY A 39 23.87 -12.57 16.49
N ARG A 40 23.08 -11.72 17.14
CA ARG A 40 22.16 -10.82 16.45
C ARG A 40 23.02 -9.72 15.84
N ALA A 41 23.04 -9.66 14.51
CA ALA A 41 23.75 -8.60 13.80
C ALA A 41 23.35 -7.22 14.38
N PRO A 42 24.32 -6.31 14.60
CA PRO A 42 24.03 -4.99 15.14
C PRO A 42 22.99 -4.28 14.26
N PRO A 43 22.10 -3.47 14.84
CA PRO A 43 21.13 -2.70 14.07
C PRO A 43 21.90 -1.82 13.08
N VAL A 44 21.63 -2.03 11.79
CA VAL A 44 22.19 -1.18 10.73
C VAL A 44 21.76 0.27 11.05
N PRO A 45 22.69 1.24 11.13
CA PRO A 45 22.33 2.62 11.39
C PRO A 45 21.39 3.12 10.31
N THR A 46 20.10 3.26 10.66
CA THR A 46 19.09 3.78 9.76
C THR A 46 19.43 5.24 9.51
N ARG A 47 19.88 5.59 8.30
CA ARG A 47 20.00 6.99 7.86
C ARG A 47 18.69 7.68 8.23
N ALA A 48 18.76 8.68 9.10
CA ALA A 48 17.57 9.34 9.64
C ALA A 48 16.65 9.73 8.47
N LEU A 49 15.39 9.29 8.54
CA LEU A 49 14.38 9.70 7.56
C LEU A 49 14.39 11.22 7.49
N LYS A 50 14.54 11.75 6.28
CA LYS A 50 14.48 13.20 6.08
C LYS A 50 13.18 13.72 6.72
N PRO A 51 13.23 14.80 7.51
CA PRO A 51 12.06 15.33 8.23
C PRO A 51 10.85 15.50 7.32
N GLU A 52 11.13 15.88 6.07
CA GLU A 52 10.21 16.15 4.98
C GLU A 52 9.37 14.94 4.50
N THR A 53 9.61 13.69 4.92
CA THR A 53 8.78 12.55 4.44
C THR A 53 8.01 11.84 5.55
N ARG A 54 7.90 12.45 6.72
CA ARG A 54 7.32 11.81 7.90
C ARG A 54 5.81 11.94 7.90
N VAL A 55 5.14 10.80 7.99
CA VAL A 55 3.71 10.71 8.30
C VAL A 55 3.62 10.15 9.71
N THR A 56 2.98 10.88 10.61
CA THR A 56 2.78 10.51 12.02
C THR A 56 1.32 10.15 12.27
N GLY A 57 1.01 9.69 13.49
CA GLY A 57 -0.36 9.37 13.89
C GLY A 57 -1.34 10.53 13.72
N ARG A 58 -0.94 11.76 14.06
CA ARG A 58 -1.76 12.98 13.92
C ARG A 58 -2.15 13.28 12.48
N ASN A 59 -1.35 12.84 11.52
CA ASN A 59 -1.62 13.09 10.10
C ASN A 59 -2.77 12.21 9.55
N VAL A 60 -3.26 11.23 10.31
CA VAL A 60 -4.39 10.39 9.92
C VAL A 60 -5.66 10.90 10.58
N VAL A 61 -6.48 11.61 9.81
CA VAL A 61 -7.74 12.19 10.26
C VAL A 61 -8.87 11.19 10.06
N ALA A 62 -9.51 10.79 11.17
CA ALA A 62 -10.67 9.91 11.16
C ALA A 62 -11.91 10.63 10.58
N PRO A 63 -12.86 9.89 10.00
CA PRO A 63 -14.08 10.50 9.46
C PRO A 63 -14.95 11.12 10.56
N VAL A 64 -15.61 12.23 10.24
CA VAL A 64 -16.52 12.95 11.13
C VAL A 64 -17.92 12.94 10.52
N GLY A 65 -18.64 11.83 10.68
CA GLY A 65 -19.92 11.60 10.00
C GLY A 65 -20.99 12.66 10.30
N ALA A 66 -20.98 13.21 11.52
CA ALA A 66 -21.92 14.27 11.94
C ALA A 66 -21.69 15.61 11.22
N ALA A 67 -20.49 15.84 10.65
CA ALA A 67 -20.16 17.10 9.96
C ALA A 67 -20.62 17.13 8.50
N GLY A 68 -21.22 16.05 7.98
CA GLY A 68 -21.71 15.95 6.61
C GLY A 68 -21.00 14.90 5.75
N GLY A 69 -21.61 14.58 4.61
CA GLY A 69 -21.16 13.50 3.73
C GLY A 69 -19.74 13.67 3.17
N GLN A 70 -19.25 14.91 3.08
CA GLN A 70 -17.89 15.23 2.63
C GLN A 70 -16.80 14.80 3.61
N TYR A 71 -17.12 14.67 4.91
CA TYR A 71 -16.18 14.30 5.98
C TYR A 71 -16.29 12.82 6.39
N ARG A 72 -17.03 12.00 5.64
CA ARG A 72 -17.19 10.56 5.93
C ARG A 72 -15.97 9.70 5.61
N TRP A 73 -14.89 10.30 5.10
CA TRP A 73 -13.71 9.61 4.61
C TRP A 73 -12.51 9.85 5.51
N VAL A 74 -11.67 8.82 5.65
CA VAL A 74 -10.34 8.99 6.24
C VAL A 74 -9.51 9.88 5.33
N THR A 75 -8.82 10.85 5.91
CA THR A 75 -7.92 11.76 5.18
C THR A 75 -6.52 11.71 5.77
N VAL A 76 -5.51 11.59 4.92
CA VAL A 76 -4.10 11.66 5.32
C VAL A 76 -3.55 13.04 4.96
N VAL A 77 -3.19 13.83 5.96
CA VAL A 77 -2.58 15.15 5.78
C VAL A 77 -1.08 14.97 5.56
N ILE A 78 -0.56 15.50 4.46
CA ILE A 78 0.85 15.42 4.09
C ILE A 78 1.43 16.83 4.13
N ARG A 79 2.52 17.01 4.89
CA ARG A 79 3.12 18.33 5.17
C ARG A 79 2.18 19.24 5.94
N ASP A 80 1.75 18.73 7.09
CA ASP A 80 1.00 19.49 8.09
C ASP A 80 1.67 20.84 8.38
N PHE A 81 0.92 21.92 8.30
CA PHE A 81 1.38 23.29 8.53
C PHE A 81 2.08 23.44 9.88
N ASP A 82 1.54 22.80 10.92
CA ASP A 82 2.10 22.82 12.28
C ASP A 82 3.51 22.20 12.34
N GLY A 83 3.83 21.32 11.38
CA GLY A 83 5.16 20.72 11.26
C GLY A 83 6.22 21.66 10.68
N GLY A 84 5.83 22.81 10.11
CA GLY A 84 6.74 23.84 9.62
C GLY A 84 7.58 23.48 8.38
N VAL A 85 7.36 22.30 7.77
CA VAL A 85 8.12 21.84 6.61
C VAL A 85 7.22 21.75 5.36
N PRO A 86 7.25 22.77 4.47
CA PRO A 86 6.44 22.76 3.27
C PRO A 86 6.90 21.65 2.32
N ASP A 87 6.09 21.37 1.32
CA ASP A 87 6.52 20.53 0.23
C ASP A 87 7.55 21.20 -0.69
N LYS A 88 7.98 20.47 -1.73
CA LYS A 88 8.96 20.96 -2.70
C LYS A 88 8.52 22.18 -3.51
N VAL A 89 7.25 22.59 -3.44
CA VAL A 89 6.70 23.79 -4.08
C VAL A 89 6.20 24.82 -3.08
N GLY A 90 6.48 24.66 -1.78
CA GLY A 90 6.08 25.62 -0.75
C GLY A 90 4.67 25.40 -0.19
N VAL A 91 4.01 24.27 -0.49
CA VAL A 91 2.61 24.03 -0.12
C VAL A 91 2.51 23.12 1.11
N PHE A 92 1.65 23.51 2.06
CA PHE A 92 1.29 22.77 3.27
C PHE A 92 -0.07 22.06 3.12
N ASP A 93 -0.41 21.22 4.10
CA ASP A 93 -1.73 20.58 4.27
C ASP A 93 -2.26 19.83 3.06
N ASN A 94 -1.34 19.21 2.30
CA ASN A 94 -1.71 18.41 1.16
C ASN A 94 -2.51 17.19 1.64
N SER A 95 -3.81 17.18 1.37
CA SER A 95 -4.71 16.16 1.92
C SER A 95 -5.00 15.06 0.91
N LEU A 96 -4.71 13.82 1.29
CA LEU A 96 -5.06 12.62 0.52
C LEU A 96 -6.29 11.96 1.14
N ARG A 97 -7.44 12.16 0.50
CA ARG A 97 -8.68 11.50 0.90
C ARG A 97 -8.71 10.04 0.44
N ILE A 98 -9.08 9.12 1.34
CA ILE A 98 -9.28 7.70 1.06
C ILE A 98 -10.78 7.46 0.83
N ASP A 99 -11.25 7.89 -0.34
CA ASP A 99 -12.66 7.94 -0.76
C ASP A 99 -13.03 6.92 -1.84
N ASN A 100 -12.10 6.04 -2.22
CA ASN A 100 -12.40 4.93 -3.12
C ASN A 100 -13.02 3.79 -2.30
N GLU A 101 -14.28 3.46 -2.58
CA GLU A 101 -15.02 2.39 -1.90
C GLU A 101 -14.28 1.04 -1.90
N ARG A 102 -13.54 0.73 -2.98
CA ARG A 102 -12.75 -0.51 -3.10
C ARG A 102 -11.57 -0.57 -2.12
N THR A 103 -11.10 0.58 -1.65
CA THR A 103 -9.90 0.69 -0.79
C THR A 103 -10.15 1.43 0.53
N LYS A 104 -11.41 1.73 0.89
CA LYS A 104 -11.75 2.40 2.15
C LYS A 104 -11.27 1.67 3.40
N TRP A 105 -11.14 0.35 3.32
CA TRP A 105 -10.58 -0.49 4.39
C TRP A 105 -9.14 -0.10 4.75
N ILE A 106 -8.37 0.43 3.79
CA ILE A 106 -7.03 0.98 4.05
C ILE A 106 -7.13 2.16 5.00
N GLY A 107 -8.10 3.05 4.82
CA GLY A 107 -8.36 4.16 5.73
C GLY A 107 -8.60 3.68 7.17
N ASN A 108 -9.46 2.66 7.33
CA ASN A 108 -9.74 2.07 8.64
C ASN A 108 -8.48 1.45 9.28
N LEU A 109 -7.61 0.82 8.49
CA LEU A 109 -6.33 0.30 8.98
C LEU A 109 -5.38 1.41 9.43
N LEU A 110 -5.30 2.51 8.68
CA LEU A 110 -4.47 3.66 9.05
C LEU A 110 -4.95 4.27 10.36
N VAL A 111 -6.27 4.44 10.55
CA VAL A 111 -6.83 4.93 11.83
C VAL A 111 -6.51 3.98 12.97
N ARG A 112 -6.68 2.66 12.79
CA ARG A 112 -6.32 1.67 13.82
C ARG A 112 -4.83 1.72 14.15
N LYS A 113 -3.96 1.81 13.15
CA LYS A 113 -2.53 1.92 13.35
C LYS A 113 -2.17 3.20 14.10
N ALA A 114 -2.73 4.35 13.71
CA ALA A 114 -2.50 5.64 14.38
C ALA A 114 -2.90 5.58 15.86
N LYS A 115 -4.06 4.98 16.18
CA LYS A 115 -4.53 4.77 17.56
C LYS A 115 -3.66 3.80 18.37
N SER A 116 -2.96 2.88 17.71
CA SER A 116 -2.05 1.93 18.39
C SER A 116 -0.65 2.51 18.64
N LEU A 117 -0.37 3.74 18.20
CA LEU A 117 0.92 4.37 18.45
C LEU A 117 0.99 4.88 19.88
N ASN A 118 2.21 4.90 20.44
CA ASN A 118 2.45 5.42 21.79
C ASN A 118 2.15 6.92 21.93
N SER A 119 2.22 7.66 20.82
CA SER A 119 1.91 9.09 20.73
C SER A 119 1.45 9.44 19.32
N ALA A 120 0.61 10.47 19.18
CA ALA A 120 0.18 11.01 17.90
C ALA A 120 1.36 11.51 17.03
N ASP A 121 2.49 11.86 17.65
CA ASP A 121 3.70 12.31 16.95
C ASP A 121 4.63 11.15 16.53
N SER A 122 4.28 9.92 16.90
CA SER A 122 5.03 8.74 16.46
C SER A 122 4.84 8.52 14.97
N LEU A 123 5.89 8.03 14.30
CA LEU A 123 5.84 7.69 12.87
C LEU A 123 4.85 6.55 12.60
N MET A 124 3.99 6.73 11.60
CA MET A 124 3.11 5.67 11.08
C MET A 124 3.90 4.53 10.46
N PHE A 125 5.00 4.89 9.78
CA PHE A 125 5.89 3.96 9.08
C PHE A 125 7.33 4.21 9.53
N THR A 126 7.96 3.19 10.10
CA THR A 126 9.33 3.27 10.62
C THR A 126 10.37 2.76 9.62
N PHE A 127 9.96 2.40 8.41
CA PHE A 127 10.84 1.94 7.35
C PHE A 127 11.27 3.08 6.41
N SER A 128 12.44 2.94 5.80
CA SER A 128 12.94 3.86 4.76
C SER A 128 12.35 3.56 3.39
N ALA A 129 12.40 4.54 2.47
CA ALA A 129 12.01 4.33 1.07
C ALA A 129 12.83 3.23 0.39
N GLU A 130 14.11 3.07 0.78
CA GLU A 130 14.98 2.01 0.29
C GLU A 130 14.55 0.63 0.80
N GLN A 131 14.23 0.52 2.10
CA GLN A 131 13.69 -0.70 2.68
C GLN A 131 12.37 -1.08 2.00
N PHE A 132 11.46 -0.12 1.81
CA PHE A 132 10.22 -0.37 1.08
C PHE A 132 10.48 -0.84 -0.36
N ARG A 133 11.38 -0.19 -1.09
CA ARG A 133 11.74 -0.59 -2.46
C ARG A 133 12.30 -2.01 -2.49
N LYS A 134 13.18 -2.37 -1.56
CA LYS A 134 13.75 -3.71 -1.45
C LYS A 134 12.66 -4.77 -1.26
N GLU A 135 11.76 -4.56 -0.30
CA GLU A 135 10.65 -5.48 -0.04
C GLU A 135 9.66 -5.53 -1.22
N PHE A 136 9.40 -4.40 -1.88
CA PHE A 136 8.52 -4.34 -3.05
C PHE A 136 9.07 -5.14 -4.24
N VAL A 137 10.37 -5.03 -4.51
CA VAL A 137 11.05 -5.83 -5.55
C VAL A 137 11.06 -7.31 -5.18
N ALA A 138 11.31 -7.65 -3.91
CA ALA A 138 11.28 -9.03 -3.44
C ALA A 138 9.89 -9.66 -3.59
N ALA A 139 8.83 -8.91 -3.27
CA ALA A 139 7.45 -9.32 -3.50
C ALA A 139 7.14 -9.52 -4.98
N GLY A 140 7.60 -8.61 -5.86
CA GLY A 140 7.49 -8.78 -7.31
C GLY A 140 8.13 -10.06 -7.80
N LYS A 141 9.39 -10.32 -7.41
CA LYS A 141 10.10 -11.55 -7.75
C LYS A 141 9.36 -12.80 -7.27
N ALA A 142 8.81 -12.78 -6.06
CA ALA A 142 8.03 -13.89 -5.52
C ALA A 142 6.71 -14.15 -6.31
N LEU A 143 6.20 -13.14 -6.99
CA LEU A 143 5.01 -13.21 -7.85
C LEU A 143 5.35 -13.42 -9.34
N GLY A 144 6.64 -13.59 -9.70
CA GLY A 144 7.07 -13.65 -11.09
C GLY A 144 6.93 -12.33 -11.85
N VAL A 145 6.80 -11.21 -11.15
CA VAL A 145 6.70 -9.87 -11.73
C VAL A 145 8.04 -9.17 -11.58
N GLU A 146 8.78 -9.08 -12.68
CA GLU A 146 10.08 -8.44 -12.71
C GLU A 146 9.99 -6.92 -12.86
N GLN A 147 11.10 -6.24 -12.56
CA GLN A 147 11.27 -4.79 -12.77
C GLN A 147 10.21 -3.93 -12.05
N LEU A 148 9.68 -4.43 -10.93
CA LEU A 148 8.79 -3.65 -10.09
C LEU A 148 9.50 -2.45 -9.48
N HIS A 149 8.82 -1.31 -9.52
CA HIS A 149 9.30 -0.08 -8.92
C HIS A 149 8.16 0.61 -8.18
N PRO A 150 8.34 1.10 -6.93
CA PRO A 150 7.28 1.78 -6.17
C PRO A 150 6.57 2.91 -6.93
N TYR A 151 7.29 3.60 -7.82
CA TYR A 151 6.72 4.66 -8.64
C TYR A 151 5.60 4.19 -9.59
N GLN A 152 5.61 2.91 -9.98
CA GLN A 152 4.53 2.30 -10.75
C GLN A 152 3.21 2.30 -9.98
N LEU A 153 3.21 2.20 -8.64
CA LEU A 153 1.98 2.28 -7.84
C LEU A 153 1.31 3.65 -7.98
N ARG A 154 2.12 4.73 -7.97
CA ARG A 154 1.63 6.09 -8.19
C ARG A 154 1.03 6.25 -9.59
N HIS A 155 1.61 5.60 -10.59
CA HIS A 155 1.11 5.65 -11.97
C HIS A 155 -0.14 4.80 -12.15
N GLY A 156 -0.13 3.58 -11.63
CA GLY A 156 -1.27 2.66 -11.67
C GLY A 156 -2.50 3.27 -11.01
N GLY A 157 -2.33 3.91 -9.85
CA GLY A 157 -3.44 4.60 -9.19
C GLY A 157 -4.00 5.79 -9.98
N ALA A 158 -3.16 6.50 -10.75
CA ALA A 158 -3.60 7.57 -11.63
C ALA A 158 -4.37 7.02 -12.84
N SER A 159 -3.82 5.96 -13.44
CA SER A 159 -4.46 5.28 -14.58
C SER A 159 -5.81 4.71 -14.19
N ASP A 160 -5.91 4.02 -13.04
CA ASP A 160 -7.17 3.44 -12.53
C ASP A 160 -8.22 4.51 -12.26
N ASP A 161 -7.85 5.62 -11.60
CA ASP A 161 -8.73 6.77 -11.36
C ASP A 161 -9.33 7.31 -12.67
N LEU A 162 -8.49 7.50 -13.69
CA LEU A 162 -8.91 8.05 -14.99
C LEU A 162 -9.71 7.03 -15.81
N SER A 163 -9.30 5.75 -15.82
CA SER A 163 -9.97 4.71 -16.62
C SER A 163 -11.31 4.29 -16.04
N SER A 164 -11.47 4.37 -14.72
CA SER A 164 -12.75 4.08 -14.04
C SER A 164 -13.69 5.28 -14.01
N GLY A 165 -13.23 6.47 -14.39
CA GLY A 165 -13.99 7.71 -14.25
C GLY A 165 -14.17 8.15 -12.80
N LEU A 166 -13.46 7.54 -11.84
CA LEU A 166 -13.54 7.92 -10.42
C LEU A 166 -13.09 9.36 -10.20
N ARG A 167 -12.16 9.85 -11.03
CA ARG A 167 -11.66 11.23 -10.99
C ARG A 167 -11.37 11.74 -12.39
N ASP A 168 -11.56 13.04 -12.57
CA ASP A 168 -11.08 13.75 -13.75
C ASP A 168 -9.57 14.05 -13.67
N HIS A 169 -9.04 14.65 -14.73
CA HIS A 169 -7.61 15.00 -14.82
C HIS A 169 -7.16 15.98 -13.72
N ASN A 170 -8.02 16.92 -13.31
CA ASN A 170 -7.68 17.93 -12.32
C ASN A 170 -7.65 17.33 -10.91
N ALA A 171 -8.63 16.49 -10.58
CA ALA A 171 -8.68 15.75 -9.34
C ALA A 171 -7.49 14.78 -9.22
N VAL A 172 -7.12 14.09 -10.29
CA VAL A 172 -5.91 13.25 -10.33
C VAL A 172 -4.65 14.11 -10.18
N LYS A 173 -4.51 15.22 -10.91
CA LYS A 173 -3.39 16.17 -10.79
C LYS A 173 -3.18 16.64 -9.36
N SER A 174 -4.26 17.09 -8.72
CA SER A 174 -4.28 17.57 -7.34
C SER A 174 -3.89 16.46 -6.37
N ARG A 175 -4.59 15.32 -6.41
CA ARG A 175 -4.33 14.15 -5.55
C ARG A 175 -2.89 13.66 -5.65
N GLY A 176 -2.40 13.49 -6.88
CA GLY A 176 -1.06 12.99 -7.13
C GLY A 176 0.01 14.08 -7.13
N ARG A 177 -0.34 15.34 -6.88
CA ARG A 177 0.59 16.49 -6.77
C ARG A 177 1.52 16.58 -7.98
N TRP A 178 0.94 16.48 -9.16
CA TRP A 178 1.67 16.65 -10.41
C TRP A 178 1.76 18.13 -10.77
N LYS A 179 2.97 18.58 -11.10
CA LYS A 179 3.23 19.98 -11.47
C LYS A 179 2.52 20.38 -12.78
N THR A 180 2.43 19.47 -13.74
CA THR A 180 1.94 19.76 -15.10
C THR A 180 0.88 18.77 -15.53
N ASP A 181 -0.10 19.24 -16.32
CA ASP A 181 -1.15 18.39 -16.90
C ASP A 181 -0.57 17.32 -17.84
N GLN A 182 0.53 17.67 -18.53
CA GLN A 182 1.27 16.74 -19.38
C GLN A 182 1.74 15.49 -18.61
N SER A 183 2.04 15.63 -17.32
CA SER A 183 2.43 14.47 -16.48
C SER A 183 1.27 13.51 -16.29
N VAL A 184 0.05 14.04 -16.12
CA VAL A 184 -1.18 13.27 -15.89
C VAL A 184 -1.69 12.64 -17.17
N ARG A 185 -1.66 13.35 -18.29
CA ARG A 185 -2.10 12.86 -19.61
C ARG A 185 -1.43 11.54 -20.03
N ARG A 186 -0.22 11.26 -19.53
CA ARG A 186 0.49 9.99 -19.80
C ARG A 186 -0.25 8.75 -19.26
N TYR A 187 -1.14 8.93 -18.29
CA TYR A 187 -1.87 7.84 -17.62
C TYR A 187 -3.28 7.62 -18.18
N ALA A 188 -3.82 8.57 -18.97
CA ALA A 188 -5.12 8.46 -19.63
C ALA A 188 -5.08 7.56 -20.88
N LYS A 189 -4.51 6.35 -20.77
CA LYS A 189 -4.31 5.42 -21.90
C LYS A 189 -5.25 4.22 -21.82
N ILE A 190 -6.56 4.49 -21.76
CA ILE A 190 -7.58 3.44 -21.58
C ILE A 190 -7.50 2.33 -22.64
N GLY A 191 -7.30 2.68 -23.91
CA GLY A 191 -7.14 1.70 -24.99
C GLY A 191 -5.90 0.81 -24.80
N ARG A 192 -4.80 1.34 -24.23
CA ARG A 192 -3.62 0.53 -23.92
C ARG A 192 -3.89 -0.44 -22.78
N VAL A 193 -4.60 0.00 -21.75
CA VAL A 193 -5.01 -0.88 -20.64
C VAL A 193 -5.88 -2.01 -21.17
N GLN A 194 -6.87 -1.70 -22.01
CA GLN A 194 -7.74 -2.69 -22.63
C GLN A 194 -6.94 -3.71 -23.46
N GLN A 195 -6.01 -3.26 -24.31
CA GLN A 195 -5.12 -4.16 -25.06
C GLN A 195 -4.30 -5.08 -24.15
N LEU A 196 -3.84 -4.61 -23.00
CA LEU A 196 -3.09 -5.43 -22.04
C LEU A 196 -4.01 -6.45 -21.36
N LEU A 197 -5.23 -6.06 -20.99
CA LEU A 197 -6.22 -6.96 -20.40
C LEU A 197 -6.61 -8.08 -21.39
N THR A 198 -6.78 -7.77 -22.67
CA THR A 198 -7.06 -8.78 -23.71
C THR A 198 -5.94 -9.81 -23.88
N LYS A 199 -4.70 -9.46 -23.52
CA LYS A 199 -3.55 -10.39 -23.56
C LYS A 199 -3.47 -11.30 -22.33
N LEU A 200 -4.24 -11.03 -21.27
CA LEU A 200 -4.25 -11.89 -20.10
C LEU A 200 -4.97 -13.19 -20.42
N THR A 201 -4.42 -14.31 -19.95
CA THR A 201 -5.15 -15.57 -19.94
C THR A 201 -6.35 -15.46 -19.00
N GLN A 202 -7.39 -16.24 -19.25
CA GLN A 202 -8.56 -16.25 -18.37
C GLN A 202 -8.18 -16.61 -16.92
N HIS A 203 -7.21 -17.51 -16.72
CA HIS A 203 -6.69 -17.86 -15.41
C HIS A 203 -6.06 -16.65 -14.70
N SER A 204 -5.18 -15.91 -15.37
CA SER A 204 -4.54 -14.72 -14.80
C SER A 204 -5.56 -13.62 -14.47
N LEU A 205 -6.57 -13.42 -15.34
CA LEU A 205 -7.64 -12.47 -15.08
C LEU A 205 -8.44 -12.85 -13.84
N GLN A 206 -8.83 -14.12 -13.69
CA GLN A 206 -9.55 -14.61 -12.50
C GLN A 206 -8.71 -14.46 -11.23
N PHE A 207 -7.40 -14.71 -11.31
CA PHE A 207 -6.49 -14.46 -10.19
C PHE A 207 -6.45 -12.98 -9.78
N CYS A 208 -6.36 -12.06 -10.74
CA CYS A 208 -6.35 -10.62 -10.47
C CYS A 208 -7.68 -10.17 -9.82
N LEU A 209 -8.82 -10.61 -10.37
CA LEU A 209 -10.15 -10.31 -9.83
C LEU A 209 -10.33 -10.89 -8.43
N TRP A 210 -9.88 -12.12 -8.19
CA TRP A 210 -9.90 -12.71 -6.86
C TRP A 210 -9.05 -11.91 -5.88
N SER A 211 -7.84 -11.51 -6.30
CA SER A 211 -6.90 -10.76 -5.47
C SER A 211 -7.49 -9.40 -5.07
N GLU A 212 -8.10 -8.67 -6.02
CA GLU A 212 -8.77 -7.39 -5.75
C GLU A 212 -9.88 -7.54 -4.71
N ARG A 213 -10.76 -8.54 -4.86
CA ARG A 213 -11.89 -8.78 -3.93
C ARG A 213 -11.47 -9.25 -2.53
N ASN A 214 -10.31 -9.89 -2.41
CA ASN A 214 -9.87 -10.51 -1.17
C ASN A 214 -8.70 -9.77 -0.51
N LEU A 215 -8.22 -8.65 -1.07
CA LEU A 215 -7.03 -7.96 -0.59
C LEU A 215 -7.12 -7.58 0.89
N GLU A 216 -8.27 -7.04 1.32
CA GLU A 216 -8.54 -6.73 2.73
C GLU A 216 -8.49 -7.98 3.61
N LYS A 217 -9.15 -9.06 3.19
CA LYS A 217 -9.23 -10.32 3.94
C LYS A 217 -7.87 -10.99 4.06
N VAL A 218 -7.07 -10.95 3.01
CA VAL A 218 -5.70 -11.45 3.00
C VAL A 218 -4.83 -10.63 3.95
N PHE A 219 -4.95 -9.29 3.90
CA PHE A 219 -4.22 -8.42 4.81
C PHE A 219 -4.61 -8.66 6.28
N ALA A 220 -5.89 -8.88 6.56
CA ALA A 220 -6.41 -9.22 7.89
C ALA A 220 -6.09 -10.65 8.33
N GLY A 221 -5.51 -11.49 7.45
CA GLY A 221 -5.23 -12.90 7.74
C GLY A 221 -6.46 -13.80 7.76
N ALA A 222 -7.62 -13.32 7.32
CA ALA A 222 -8.87 -14.08 7.26
C ALA A 222 -8.91 -15.06 6.08
N VAL A 223 -8.15 -14.78 5.02
CA VAL A 223 -8.02 -15.64 3.82
C VAL A 223 -6.54 -15.78 3.47
N PRO A 224 -6.03 -16.97 3.15
CA PRO A 224 -4.64 -17.12 2.71
C PRO A 224 -4.42 -16.46 1.35
N ALA A 225 -3.21 -15.91 1.13
CA ALA A 225 -2.83 -15.42 -0.19
C ALA A 225 -2.79 -16.56 -1.22
N ARG A 226 -3.25 -16.29 -2.44
CA ARG A 226 -3.09 -17.18 -3.59
C ARG A 226 -1.81 -16.82 -4.34
N PHE A 227 -1.27 -17.81 -5.05
CA PHE A 227 -0.13 -17.66 -5.94
C PHE A 227 -0.56 -18.11 -7.34
N LEU A 228 -0.03 -17.43 -8.36
CA LEU A 228 -0.21 -17.78 -9.78
C LEU A 228 0.60 -19.00 -10.17
#